data_AF-A0A933UVH3-F1
#
_entry.id   AF-A0A933UVH3-F1
#
_cell.length_a   1.000
_cell.length_b   1.000
_cell.length_c   1.000
_cell.angle_alpha   90.00
_cell.angle_beta   90.00
_cell.angle_gamma   90.00
#
_symmetry.space_group_name_H-M   'P 1'
#
loop_
_entity.id
_entity.type
_entity.pdbx_description
1 polymer ?
#
loop_
_entity_poly.entity_id
_entity_poly.type
_entity_poly.pdbx_seq_one_letter_code
_entity_poly.pdbx_strand_id
1 'polypeptide(L)'
;MIVPMKKVTIITQSKDADQAVMRLRALGVVHVEHQEVPSGKEINEIKESAHIVGEVLNILSETKFLETKHVEICVDPAVWQPMARHIIELHKRLDHLEDYSKRLTRDIKEWEEWGDFNPLTITNLKSKNLYARLYRVPLKELKNFPPSVIVKSLSTNKGQTNCVVISQGEVEVPFKEVMPPKMSLADMRARSAENSNIIKSIRTQIQQHICYRESFLRI
;
A
#
# COMPACT_ATOMS: atom_id res chain seq x y z
N MET A 1 -35.06 -15.01 -23.16
CA MET A 1 -36.38 -14.39 -23.43
C MET A 1 -36.56 -13.26 -22.42
N ILE A 2 -36.62 -12.01 -22.87
CA ILE A 2 -36.82 -10.83 -21.99
C ILE A 2 -38.33 -10.69 -21.75
N VAL A 3 -38.75 -10.64 -20.49
CA VAL A 3 -40.18 -10.49 -20.12
C VAL A 3 -40.59 -9.03 -20.31
N PRO A 4 -41.73 -8.73 -20.97
CA PRO A 4 -42.20 -7.36 -21.13
C PRO A 4 -42.58 -6.75 -19.78
N MET A 5 -41.89 -5.68 -19.38
CA MET A 5 -42.16 -4.95 -18.14
C MET A 5 -43.27 -3.92 -18.36
N LYS A 6 -44.12 -3.70 -17.34
CA LYS A 6 -45.18 -2.68 -17.34
C LYS A 6 -44.80 -1.51 -16.44
N LYS A 7 -44.93 -0.28 -16.93
CA LYS A 7 -44.75 0.93 -16.12
C LYS A 7 -46.05 1.24 -15.37
N VAL A 8 -45.96 1.46 -14.06
CA VAL A 8 -47.10 1.76 -13.18
C VAL A 8 -46.81 3.05 -12.42
N THR A 9 -47.81 3.93 -12.32
CA THR A 9 -47.74 5.15 -11.49
C THR A 9 -48.70 5.01 -10.33
N ILE A 10 -48.20 5.17 -9.11
CA ILE A 10 -48.97 5.00 -7.87
C ILE A 10 -49.08 6.37 -7.21
N ILE A 11 -50.31 6.82 -6.97
CA ILE A 11 -50.60 8.09 -6.30
C ILE A 11 -50.98 7.76 -4.85
N THR A 12 -50.34 8.43 -3.89
CA THR A 12 -50.58 8.23 -2.46
C THR A 12 -50.76 9.58 -1.77
N GLN A 13 -51.37 9.58 -0.58
CA GLN A 13 -51.38 10.77 0.28
C GLN A 13 -49.99 10.93 0.90
N SER A 14 -49.53 12.17 1.11
CA SER A 14 -48.17 12.42 1.63
C SER A 14 -47.87 11.71 2.96
N LYS A 15 -48.87 11.56 3.83
CA LYS A 15 -48.75 10.83 5.11
C LYS A 15 -48.57 9.32 4.96
N ASP A 16 -48.99 8.75 3.83
CA ASP A 16 -48.95 7.30 3.57
C ASP A 16 -47.78 6.92 2.65
N ALA A 17 -47.01 7.89 2.16
CA ALA A 17 -45.94 7.69 1.18
C ALA A 17 -44.88 6.69 1.68
N ASP A 18 -44.37 6.88 2.90
CA ASP A 18 -43.35 5.99 3.49
C ASP A 18 -43.87 4.56 3.64
N GLN A 19 -45.11 4.43 4.14
CA GLN A 19 -45.73 3.11 4.33
C GLN A 19 -45.99 2.40 2.99
N ALA A 20 -46.42 3.15 1.97
CA ALA A 20 -46.64 2.61 0.63
C ALA A 20 -45.33 2.10 0.01
N VAL A 21 -44.25 2.88 0.11
CA VAL A 21 -42.92 2.48 -0.37
C VAL A 21 -42.41 1.25 0.38
N MET A 22 -42.57 1.17 1.71
CA MET A 22 -42.19 -0.01 2.49
C MET A 22 -42.94 -1.27 2.06
N ARG A 23 -44.26 -1.16 1.82
CA ARG A 23 -45.07 -2.30 1.34
C ARG A 23 -44.68 -2.74 -0.07
N LEU A 24 -44.41 -1.79 -0.97
CA LEU A 24 -43.94 -2.09 -2.32
C LEU A 24 -42.56 -2.77 -2.31
N ARG A 25 -41.65 -2.32 -1.43
CA ARG A 25 -40.35 -2.98 -1.20
C ARG A 25 -40.54 -4.41 -0.71
N ALA A 26 -41.44 -4.64 0.25
CA ALA A 26 -41.72 -5.97 0.79
C ALA A 26 -42.32 -6.92 -0.25
N LEU A 27 -43.15 -6.40 -1.16
CA LEU A 27 -43.71 -7.15 -2.29
C LEU A 27 -42.63 -7.57 -3.31
N GLY A 28 -41.60 -6.74 -3.55
CA GLY A 28 -40.47 -7.08 -4.42
C GLY A 28 -40.79 -7.20 -5.92
N VAL A 29 -41.99 -6.77 -6.34
CA VAL A 29 -42.49 -6.93 -7.73
C VAL A 29 -42.32 -5.68 -8.60
N VAL A 30 -41.90 -4.56 -8.01
CA VAL A 30 -41.74 -3.28 -8.70
C VAL A 30 -40.32 -2.75 -8.61
N HIS A 31 -39.84 -2.13 -9.68
CA HIS A 31 -38.63 -1.31 -9.67
C HIS A 31 -39.04 0.16 -9.47
N VAL A 32 -38.64 0.75 -8.34
CA VAL A 32 -38.99 2.13 -8.01
C VAL A 32 -38.01 3.08 -8.73
N GLU A 33 -38.54 3.89 -9.64
CA GLU A 33 -37.79 4.98 -10.29
C GLU A 33 -37.97 6.27 -9.47
N HIS A 34 -36.86 6.96 -9.19
CA HIS A 34 -36.90 8.27 -8.55
C HIS A 34 -37.09 9.35 -9.61
N GLN A 35 -38.12 10.19 -9.48
CA GLN A 35 -38.27 11.36 -10.36
C GLN A 35 -37.20 12.42 -10.10
N GLU A 36 -36.80 12.57 -8.84
CA GLU A 36 -35.66 13.39 -8.41
C GLU A 36 -34.77 12.55 -7.50
N VAL A 37 -33.45 12.69 -7.64
CA VAL A 37 -32.50 11.93 -6.81
C VAL A 37 -32.71 12.36 -5.35
N PRO A 38 -33.06 11.43 -4.44
CA PRO A 38 -33.31 11.78 -3.05
C PRO A 38 -32.00 12.29 -2.44
N SER A 39 -32.04 13.55 -2.00
CA SER A 39 -30.93 14.25 -1.38
C SER A 39 -31.38 14.80 -0.02
N GLY A 40 -30.59 14.51 1.00
CA GLY A 40 -30.93 14.84 2.38
C GLY A 40 -29.80 14.42 3.32
N LYS A 41 -29.69 15.08 4.47
CA LYS A 41 -28.63 14.82 5.44
C LYS A 41 -28.67 13.37 5.93
N GLU A 42 -29.85 12.87 6.31
CA GLU A 42 -30.05 11.49 6.80
C GLU A 42 -29.73 10.44 5.72
N ILE A 43 -30.12 10.69 4.47
CA ILE A 43 -29.80 9.79 3.35
C ILE A 43 -28.29 9.71 3.13
N ASN A 44 -27.58 10.83 3.24
CA ASN A 44 -26.13 10.87 3.09
C ASN A 44 -25.43 10.14 4.25
N GLU A 45 -25.90 10.31 5.48
CA GLU A 45 -25.37 9.59 6.66
C GLU A 45 -25.56 8.07 6.55
N ILE A 46 -26.71 7.61 6.05
CA ILE A 46 -26.96 6.19 5.80
C ILE A 46 -26.06 5.67 4.66
N LYS A 47 -25.90 6.45 3.57
CA LYS A 47 -25.00 6.09 2.46
C LYS A 47 -23.55 5.97 2.92
N GLU A 48 -23.06 6.93 3.72
CA GLU A 48 -21.72 6.89 4.30
C GLU A 48 -21.56 5.67 5.21
N SER A 49 -22.57 5.39 6.04
CA SER A 49 -22.57 4.23 6.94
C SER A 49 -22.50 2.91 6.17
N ALA A 50 -23.33 2.74 5.14
CA ALA A 50 -23.32 1.57 4.27
C ALA A 50 -21.99 1.42 3.53
N HIS A 51 -21.38 2.54 3.11
CA HIS A 51 -20.07 2.54 2.45
C HIS A 51 -18.97 2.05 3.40
N ILE A 52 -18.92 2.59 4.63
CA ILE A 52 -17.94 2.19 5.66
C ILE A 52 -18.09 0.70 6.01
N VAL A 53 -19.33 0.23 6.23
CA VAL A 53 -19.59 -1.20 6.53
C VAL A 53 -19.19 -2.08 5.35
N GLY A 54 -19.53 -1.69 4.13
CA GLY A 54 -19.14 -2.42 2.92
C GLY A 54 -17.62 -2.51 2.74
N GLU A 55 -16.89 -1.42 3.00
CA GLU A 55 -15.43 -1.40 2.95
C GLU A 55 -14.85 -2.38 3.98
N VAL A 56 -15.30 -2.32 5.25
CA VAL A 56 -14.83 -3.24 6.30
C VAL A 56 -15.16 -4.70 5.98
N LEU A 57 -16.36 -5.00 5.48
CA LEU A 57 -16.73 -6.37 5.11
C LEU A 57 -15.85 -6.92 3.99
N ASN A 58 -15.49 -6.08 3.02
CA ASN A 58 -14.54 -6.46 1.96
C ASN A 58 -13.17 -6.79 2.55
N ILE A 59 -12.65 -5.91 3.42
CA ILE A 59 -11.37 -6.09 4.13
C ILE A 59 -11.36 -7.40 4.92
N LEU A 60 -12.36 -7.62 5.76
CA LEU A 60 -12.44 -8.80 6.63
C LEU A 60 -12.72 -10.10 5.85
N SER A 61 -13.17 -10.00 4.59
CA SER A 61 -13.39 -11.17 3.72
C SER A 61 -12.17 -11.52 2.87
N GLU A 62 -11.06 -10.77 2.95
CA GLU A 62 -9.86 -11.11 2.21
C GLU A 62 -9.22 -12.41 2.74
N THR A 63 -8.79 -13.27 1.82
CA THR A 63 -8.24 -14.60 2.12
C THR A 63 -7.03 -14.54 3.07
N LYS A 64 -6.27 -13.44 3.05
CA LYS A 64 -5.12 -13.21 3.93
C LYS A 64 -5.45 -13.11 5.42
N PHE A 65 -6.73 -13.03 5.79
CA PHE A 65 -7.17 -12.88 7.18
C PHE A 65 -8.00 -14.08 7.69
N LEU A 66 -8.61 -14.90 6.82
CA LEU A 66 -9.59 -15.94 7.19
C LEU A 66 -9.05 -17.18 7.97
N GLU A 67 -7.78 -17.20 8.36
CA GLU A 67 -7.13 -18.40 8.93
C GLU A 67 -7.46 -18.69 10.42
N THR A 68 -8.22 -17.83 11.11
CA THR A 68 -8.45 -17.96 12.57
C THR A 68 -9.89 -18.34 12.90
N LYS A 69 -10.10 -19.35 13.77
CA LYS A 69 -11.42 -19.70 14.33
C LYS A 69 -11.92 -18.57 15.24
N HIS A 70 -13.12 -18.07 14.98
CA HIS A 70 -13.69 -16.92 15.70
C HIS A 70 -14.36 -17.30 17.02
N VAL A 71 -14.19 -16.42 18.02
CA VAL A 71 -15.05 -16.30 19.18
C VAL A 71 -16.05 -15.18 18.85
N GLU A 72 -17.35 -15.48 18.85
CA GLU A 72 -18.41 -14.48 18.65
C GLU A 72 -18.37 -13.48 19.80
N ILE A 73 -18.02 -12.22 19.50
CA ILE A 73 -18.14 -11.11 20.45
C ILE A 73 -19.14 -10.13 19.85
N CYS A 74 -20.30 -10.03 20.50
CA CYS A 74 -21.37 -9.09 20.15
C CYS A 74 -20.90 -7.65 20.36
N VAL A 75 -20.99 -6.82 19.32
CA VAL A 75 -20.72 -5.38 19.41
C VAL A 75 -21.95 -4.65 19.94
N ASP A 76 -21.72 -3.65 20.81
CA ASP A 76 -22.72 -2.65 21.16
C ASP A 76 -23.00 -1.74 19.94
N PRO A 77 -24.26 -1.56 19.51
CA PRO A 77 -24.65 -0.69 18.40
C PRO A 77 -24.03 0.73 18.42
N ALA A 78 -23.56 1.23 19.57
CA ALA A 78 -22.94 2.54 19.67
C ALA A 78 -21.48 2.64 19.17
N VAL A 79 -20.75 1.52 19.03
CA VAL A 79 -19.27 1.54 18.88
C VAL A 79 -18.79 1.09 17.49
N TRP A 80 -19.70 0.74 16.58
CA TRP A 80 -19.31 0.18 15.28
C TRP A 80 -18.57 1.18 14.38
N GLN A 81 -18.93 2.47 14.40
CA GLN A 81 -18.31 3.48 13.53
C GLN A 81 -16.82 3.71 13.81
N PRO A 82 -16.39 3.99 15.07
CA PRO A 82 -14.97 4.10 15.38
C PRO A 82 -14.19 2.82 15.07
N MET A 83 -14.78 1.66 15.36
CA MET A 83 -14.15 0.36 15.09
C MET A 83 -13.94 0.14 13.59
N ALA A 84 -14.96 0.43 12.77
CA ALA A 84 -14.88 0.31 11.33
C ALA A 84 -13.80 1.22 10.73
N ARG A 85 -13.75 2.49 11.18
CA ARG A 85 -12.72 3.45 10.76
C ARG A 85 -11.32 2.97 11.15
N HIS A 86 -11.16 2.39 12.34
CA HIS A 86 -9.89 1.83 12.79
C HIS A 86 -9.42 0.67 11.91
N ILE A 87 -10.32 -0.27 11.55
CA ILE A 87 -10.00 -1.40 10.66
C ILE A 87 -9.55 -0.88 9.28
N ILE A 88 -10.27 0.10 8.73
CA ILE A 88 -9.91 0.73 7.45
C ILE A 88 -8.53 1.39 7.52
N GLU A 89 -8.23 2.10 8.61
CA GLU A 89 -6.92 2.73 8.81
C GLU A 89 -5.79 1.71 8.93
N LEU A 90 -6.00 0.62 9.68
CA LEU A 90 -5.04 -0.47 9.80
C LEU A 90 -4.75 -1.11 8.43
N HIS A 91 -5.78 -1.34 7.62
CA HIS A 91 -5.60 -1.87 6.26
C HIS A 91 -4.82 -0.89 5.38
N LYS A 92 -5.20 0.39 5.34
CA LYS A 92 -4.46 1.41 4.56
C LYS A 92 -2.98 1.46 4.94
N ARG A 93 -2.68 1.34 6.23
CA ARG A 93 -1.31 1.28 6.75
C ARG A 93 -0.60 -0.02 6.32
N LEU A 94 -1.28 -1.15 6.35
CA LEU A 94 -0.77 -2.44 5.86
C LEU A 94 -0.36 -2.34 4.39
N ASP A 95 -1.24 -1.85 3.53
CA ASP A 95 -0.98 -1.72 2.08
C ASP A 95 0.23 -0.81 1.81
N HIS A 96 0.31 0.34 2.49
CA HIS A 96 1.45 1.25 2.37
C HIS A 96 2.76 0.59 2.79
N LEU A 97 2.75 -0.19 3.89
CA LEU A 97 3.94 -0.90 4.37
C LEU A 97 4.34 -2.05 3.45
N GLU A 98 3.39 -2.81 2.92
CA GLU A 98 3.66 -3.88 1.97
C GLU A 98 4.30 -3.32 0.69
N ASP A 99 3.77 -2.23 0.14
CA ASP A 99 4.32 -1.60 -1.05
C ASP A 99 5.68 -0.96 -0.80
N TYR A 100 5.87 -0.32 0.36
CA TYR A 100 7.18 0.18 0.76
C TYR A 100 8.19 -0.97 0.93
N SER A 101 7.78 -2.09 1.54
CA SER A 101 8.63 -3.28 1.73
C SER A 101 9.02 -3.91 0.39
N LYS A 102 8.11 -3.98 -0.59
CA LYS A 102 8.43 -4.47 -1.94
C LYS A 102 9.47 -3.58 -2.63
N ARG A 103 9.31 -2.25 -2.55
CA ARG A 103 10.28 -1.28 -3.09
C ARG A 103 11.64 -1.45 -2.42
N LEU A 104 11.67 -1.47 -1.09
CA LEU A 104 12.89 -1.63 -0.32
C LEU A 104 13.60 -2.96 -0.62
N THR A 105 12.86 -4.05 -0.82
CA THR A 105 13.44 -5.35 -1.20
C THR A 105 14.09 -5.33 -2.57
N ARG A 106 13.47 -4.65 -3.54
CA ARG A 106 14.05 -4.43 -4.87
C ARG A 106 15.33 -3.60 -4.78
N ASP A 107 15.29 -2.52 -4.00
CA ASP A 107 16.44 -1.64 -3.82
C ASP A 107 17.58 -2.40 -3.13
N ILE A 108 17.31 -3.19 -2.08
CA ILE A 108 18.32 -4.05 -1.44
C ILE A 108 18.98 -4.97 -2.47
N LYS A 109 18.21 -5.62 -3.34
CA LYS A 109 18.76 -6.53 -4.36
C LYS A 109 19.62 -5.81 -5.39
N GLU A 110 19.23 -4.60 -5.80
CA GLU A 110 20.02 -3.77 -6.71
C GLU A 110 21.34 -3.32 -6.08
N TRP A 111 21.28 -2.91 -4.81
CA TRP A 111 22.43 -2.38 -4.09
C TRP A 111 23.34 -3.46 -3.52
N GLU A 112 22.85 -4.67 -3.28
CA GLU A 112 23.64 -5.83 -2.85
C GLU A 112 24.77 -6.17 -3.84
N GLU A 113 24.55 -5.91 -5.14
CA GLU A 113 25.59 -6.05 -6.17
C GLU A 113 26.77 -5.07 -5.97
N TRP A 114 26.59 -3.99 -5.23
CA TRP A 114 27.63 -3.00 -4.94
C TRP A 114 28.38 -3.28 -3.63
N GLY A 115 27.91 -4.25 -2.84
CA GLY A 115 28.43 -4.54 -1.51
C GLY A 115 27.98 -3.53 -0.45
N ASP A 116 28.44 -3.71 0.78
CA ASP A 116 28.03 -2.89 1.90
C ASP A 116 28.74 -1.52 1.86
N PHE A 117 28.07 -0.53 1.29
CA PHE A 117 28.52 0.86 1.31
C PHE A 117 27.81 1.65 2.40
N ASN A 118 28.57 2.48 3.11
CA ASN A 118 28.03 3.45 4.05
C ASN A 118 28.06 4.85 3.41
N PRO A 119 26.91 5.49 3.12
CA PRO A 119 26.83 6.84 2.55
C PRO A 119 27.55 7.90 3.39
N LEU A 120 27.61 7.74 4.71
CA LEU A 120 28.32 8.65 5.60
C LEU A 120 29.82 8.62 5.33
N THR A 121 30.37 7.44 5.04
CA THR A 121 31.80 7.30 4.70
C THR A 121 32.12 7.99 3.39
N ILE A 122 31.25 7.87 2.37
CA ILE A 122 31.41 8.59 1.08
C ILE A 122 31.41 10.10 1.30
N THR A 123 30.48 10.59 2.14
CA THR A 123 30.37 12.01 2.46
C THR A 123 31.60 12.51 3.25
N ASN A 124 32.12 11.70 4.17
CA ASN A 124 33.34 12.00 4.94
C ASN A 124 34.62 11.97 4.09
N LEU A 125 34.64 11.20 3.00
CA LEU A 125 35.76 11.24 2.05
C LEU A 125 35.75 12.56 1.27
N LYS A 126 34.56 13.04 0.88
CA LYS A 126 34.39 14.30 0.17
C LYS A 126 34.94 15.50 0.96
N SER A 127 34.75 15.53 2.29
CA SER A 127 35.32 16.58 3.15
C SER A 127 36.85 16.56 3.23
N LYS A 128 37.49 15.43 2.88
CA LYS A 128 38.95 15.26 2.79
C LYS A 128 39.48 15.41 1.37
N ASN A 129 38.70 16.02 0.46
CA ASN A 129 39.03 16.18 -0.96
C ASN A 129 39.21 14.85 -1.74
N LEU A 130 38.62 13.76 -1.22
CA LEU A 130 38.58 12.45 -1.86
C LEU A 130 37.17 12.17 -2.35
N TYR A 131 37.00 12.05 -3.67
CA TYR A 131 35.71 11.79 -4.28
C TYR A 131 35.61 10.31 -4.61
N ALA A 132 34.67 9.61 -3.98
CA ALA A 132 34.32 8.24 -4.30
C ALA A 132 33.02 8.24 -5.11
N ARG A 133 33.11 7.93 -6.41
CA ARG A 133 31.97 7.87 -7.33
C ARG A 133 31.78 6.44 -7.83
N LEU A 134 30.52 6.04 -7.98
CA LEU A 134 30.14 4.69 -8.39
C LEU A 134 29.77 4.69 -9.87
N TYR A 135 30.33 3.75 -10.63
CA TYR A 135 30.09 3.62 -12.07
C TYR A 135 29.77 2.18 -12.45
N ARG A 136 28.91 2.03 -13.46
CA ARG A 136 28.60 0.76 -14.09
C ARG A 136 29.10 0.82 -15.53
N VAL A 137 30.11 0.01 -15.85
CA VAL A 137 30.80 0.08 -17.15
C VAL A 137 31.01 -1.30 -17.76
N PRO A 138 31.05 -1.43 -19.11
CA PRO A 138 31.44 -2.66 -19.76
C PRO A 138 32.86 -3.09 -19.38
N LEU A 139 33.09 -4.38 -19.20
CA LEU A 139 34.39 -4.93 -18.76
C LEU A 139 35.55 -4.53 -19.71
N LYS A 140 35.25 -4.34 -21.00
CA LYS A 140 36.21 -3.90 -22.03
C LYS A 140 36.68 -2.45 -21.85
N GLU A 141 35.86 -1.61 -21.22
CA GLU A 141 36.09 -0.16 -21.08
C GLU A 141 36.69 0.19 -19.72
N LEU A 142 36.95 -0.80 -18.87
CA LEU A 142 37.57 -0.61 -17.56
C LEU A 142 38.99 0.00 -17.62
N LYS A 143 39.63 -0.04 -18.80
CA LYS A 143 40.94 0.56 -19.07
C LYS A 143 40.86 2.01 -19.57
N ASN A 144 39.66 2.53 -19.88
CA ASN A 144 39.45 3.87 -20.41
C ASN A 144 39.35 4.96 -19.33
N PHE A 145 39.63 4.63 -18.07
CA PHE A 145 39.68 5.63 -17.01
C PHE A 145 41.02 6.37 -17.02
N PRO A 146 41.03 7.67 -16.69
CA PRO A 146 42.26 8.45 -16.65
C PRO A 146 43.25 7.86 -15.63
N PRO A 147 44.57 7.90 -15.89
CA PRO A 147 45.57 7.30 -14.99
C PRO A 147 45.67 8.00 -13.63
N SER A 148 45.06 9.17 -13.47
CA SER A 148 44.99 9.93 -12.22
C SER A 148 43.97 9.41 -11.21
N VAL A 149 43.14 8.42 -11.58
CA VAL A 149 42.08 7.88 -10.70
C VAL A 149 42.31 6.41 -10.35
N ILE A 150 41.94 6.05 -9.12
CA ILE A 150 42.00 4.67 -8.65
C ILE A 150 40.65 4.02 -8.95
N VAL A 151 40.65 3.00 -9.80
CA VAL A 151 39.45 2.22 -10.14
C VAL A 151 39.49 0.89 -9.41
N LYS A 152 38.49 0.61 -8.58
CA LYS A 152 38.31 -0.68 -7.91
C LYS A 152 37.04 -1.35 -8.40
N SER A 153 37.14 -2.54 -8.97
CA SER A 153 35.98 -3.37 -9.30
C SER A 153 35.37 -3.94 -8.03
N LEU A 154 34.04 -3.84 -7.91
CA LEU A 154 33.27 -4.38 -6.79
C LEU A 154 32.63 -5.71 -7.18
N SER A 155 31.93 -5.72 -8.32
CA SER A 155 31.26 -6.90 -8.85
C SER A 155 31.18 -6.86 -10.37
N THR A 156 31.05 -8.04 -10.96
CA THR A 156 30.88 -8.20 -12.41
C THR A 156 29.65 -9.04 -12.66
N ASN A 157 28.70 -8.51 -13.44
CA ASN A 157 27.47 -9.21 -13.78
C ASN A 157 27.16 -9.03 -15.27
N LYS A 158 26.92 -10.14 -15.99
CA LYS A 158 26.54 -10.17 -17.42
C LYS A 158 27.38 -9.27 -18.35
N GLY A 159 28.70 -9.19 -18.13
CA GLY A 159 29.62 -8.38 -18.95
C GLY A 159 29.69 -6.89 -18.60
N GLN A 160 28.94 -6.45 -17.59
CA GLN A 160 29.05 -5.13 -16.95
C GLN A 160 29.79 -5.30 -15.62
N THR A 161 30.63 -4.34 -15.26
CA THR A 161 31.36 -4.30 -13.99
C THR A 161 30.93 -3.05 -13.23
N ASN A 162 30.48 -3.26 -12.00
CA ASN A 162 30.30 -2.20 -11.01
C ASN A 162 31.67 -1.85 -10.45
N CYS A 163 32.09 -0.60 -10.57
CA CYS A 163 33.35 -0.12 -10.04
C CYS A 163 33.17 1.17 -9.23
N VAL A 164 34.08 1.36 -8.28
CA VAL A 164 34.25 2.62 -7.56
C VAL A 164 35.49 3.29 -8.10
N VAL A 165 35.34 4.57 -8.44
CA VAL A 165 36.43 5.43 -8.87
C VAL A 165 36.69 6.40 -7.73
N ILE A 166 37.94 6.43 -7.28
CA ILE A 166 38.44 7.33 -6.24
C ILE A 166 39.37 8.33 -6.90
N SER A 167 39.06 9.62 -6.77
CA SER A 167 39.89 10.73 -7.28
C SER A 167 40.20 11.75 -6.19
N GLN A 168 41.37 12.38 -6.32
CA GLN A 168 41.72 13.59 -5.57
C GLN A 168 41.31 14.80 -6.42
N GLY A 169 40.17 15.42 -6.10
CA GLY A 169 39.52 16.45 -6.93
C GLY A 169 38.43 15.92 -7.87
N GLU A 170 37.65 16.84 -8.46
CA GLU A 170 36.60 16.51 -9.42
C GLU A 170 37.20 16.16 -10.77
N VAL A 171 37.02 14.90 -11.19
CA VAL A 171 37.44 14.41 -12.50
C VAL A 171 36.18 14.12 -13.31
N GLU A 172 36.12 14.64 -14.53
CA GLU A 172 35.08 14.26 -15.48
C GLU A 172 35.39 12.88 -16.06
N VAL A 173 34.42 11.99 -15.95
CA VAL A 173 34.51 10.62 -16.43
C VAL A 173 33.43 10.45 -17.50
N PRO A 174 33.73 9.83 -18.66
CA PRO A 174 32.78 9.70 -19.78
C PRO A 174 31.66 8.67 -19.53
N PHE A 175 31.50 8.19 -18.29
CA PHE A 175 30.54 7.15 -17.91
C PHE A 175 29.45 7.71 -17.00
N LYS A 176 28.25 7.11 -17.06
CA LYS A 176 27.13 7.52 -16.23
C LYS A 176 27.38 7.16 -14.76
N GLU A 177 27.39 8.17 -13.90
CA GLU A 177 27.49 7.99 -12.46
C GLU A 177 26.20 7.37 -11.89
N VAL A 178 26.38 6.43 -10.97
CA VAL A 178 25.30 5.80 -10.21
C VAL A 178 25.30 6.42 -8.82
N MET A 179 24.24 7.16 -8.48
CA MET A 179 24.16 7.82 -7.18
C MET A 179 23.79 6.81 -6.08
N PRO A 180 24.58 6.70 -5.01
CA PRO A 180 24.23 5.84 -3.88
C PRO A 180 22.95 6.34 -3.19
N PRO A 181 22.16 5.45 -2.60
CA PRO A 181 21.00 5.81 -1.81
C PRO A 181 21.45 6.51 -0.52
N LYS A 182 20.51 7.22 0.11
CA LYS A 182 20.77 7.95 1.36
C LYS A 182 20.98 7.03 2.57
N MET A 183 20.59 5.76 2.47
CA MET A 183 20.68 4.76 3.53
C MET A 183 21.68 3.67 3.15
N SER A 184 22.40 3.12 4.12
CA SER A 184 23.28 1.97 3.87
C SER A 184 22.48 0.70 3.61
N LEU A 185 23.11 -0.31 3.00
CA LEU A 185 22.49 -1.63 2.83
C LEU A 185 22.11 -2.26 4.17
N ALA A 186 22.96 -2.12 5.18
CA ALA A 186 22.67 -2.59 6.53
C ALA A 186 21.40 -1.94 7.09
N ASP A 187 21.25 -0.62 6.96
CA ASP A 187 20.06 0.10 7.41
C ASP A 187 18.80 -0.31 6.62
N MET A 188 18.94 -0.52 5.30
CA MET A 188 17.83 -1.00 4.47
C MET A 188 17.37 -2.40 4.92
N ARG A 189 18.30 -3.32 5.19
CA ARG A 189 17.98 -4.66 5.68
C ARG A 189 17.34 -4.62 7.07
N ALA A 190 17.87 -3.81 7.98
CA ALA A 190 17.29 -3.62 9.31
C ALA A 190 15.85 -3.10 9.22
N ARG A 191 15.61 -2.09 8.38
CA ARG A 191 14.29 -1.50 8.17
C ARG A 191 13.32 -2.46 7.48
N SER A 192 13.80 -3.31 6.57
CA SER A 192 12.99 -4.37 5.96
C SER A 192 12.53 -5.40 7.00
N ALA A 193 13.43 -5.80 7.92
CA ALA A 193 13.08 -6.71 9.01
C ALA A 193 12.06 -6.08 9.98
N GLU A 194 12.24 -4.81 10.34
CA GLU A 194 11.30 -4.06 11.17
C GLU A 194 9.91 -3.97 10.51
N ASN A 195 9.85 -3.60 9.22
CA ASN A 195 8.61 -3.54 8.47
C ASN A 195 7.92 -4.90 8.41
N SER A 196 8.66 -6.00 8.22
CA SER A 196 8.09 -7.35 8.23
C SER A 196 7.40 -7.67 9.57
N ASN A 197 8.00 -7.27 10.69
CA ASN A 197 7.41 -7.46 12.01
C ASN A 197 6.15 -6.60 12.21
N ILE A 198 6.16 -5.35 11.75
CA ILE A 198 5.00 -4.46 11.82
C ILE A 198 3.86 -4.97 10.92
N ILE A 199 4.16 -5.45 9.72
CA ILE A 199 3.18 -6.04 8.80
C ILE A 199 2.50 -7.25 9.48
N LYS A 200 3.29 -8.13 10.13
CA LYS A 200 2.75 -9.26 10.88
C LYS A 200 1.84 -8.80 12.02
N SER A 201 2.25 -7.82 12.82
CA SER A 201 1.45 -7.35 13.95
C SER A 201 0.14 -6.70 13.50
N ILE A 202 0.15 -5.88 12.46
CA ILE A 202 -1.06 -5.28 11.88
C ILE A 202 -1.97 -6.36 11.32
N ARG A 203 -1.43 -7.36 10.62
CA ARG A 203 -2.21 -8.49 10.10
C ARG A 203 -2.93 -9.23 11.23
N THR A 204 -2.23 -9.50 12.34
CA THR A 204 -2.82 -10.13 13.53
C THR A 204 -3.91 -9.25 14.17
N GLN A 205 -3.72 -7.93 14.22
CA GLN A 205 -4.76 -7.01 14.71
C GLN A 205 -6.02 -7.08 13.83
N ILE A 206 -5.88 -6.99 12.50
CA ILE A 206 -7.02 -7.12 11.58
C ILE A 206 -7.70 -8.50 11.74
N GLN A 207 -6.91 -9.57 11.92
CA GLN A 207 -7.45 -10.91 12.17
C GLN A 207 -8.30 -11.00 13.44
N GLN A 208 -7.90 -10.30 14.51
CA GLN A 208 -8.69 -10.22 15.73
C GLN A 208 -10.05 -9.56 15.50
N HIS A 209 -10.15 -8.65 14.53
CA HIS A 209 -11.40 -7.97 14.19
C HIS A 209 -12.36 -8.78 13.31
N ILE A 210 -11.95 -9.94 12.78
CA ILE A 210 -12.85 -10.75 11.94
C ILE A 210 -14.03 -11.31 12.75
N CYS A 211 -13.89 -11.47 14.08
CA CYS A 211 -15.03 -11.83 14.94
C CYS A 211 -16.22 -10.85 14.81
N TYR A 212 -15.96 -9.62 14.38
CA TYR A 212 -17.00 -8.59 14.20
C TYR A 212 -17.69 -8.67 12.83
N ARG A 213 -17.26 -9.55 11.91
CA ARG A 213 -17.83 -9.67 10.56
C ARG A 213 -19.33 -9.91 10.57
N GLU A 214 -19.80 -10.86 11.39
CA GLU A 214 -21.23 -11.15 11.56
C GLU A 214 -22.01 -9.99 12.20
N SER A 215 -21.36 -9.20 13.05
CA SER A 215 -21.97 -8.00 13.63
C SER A 215 -22.15 -6.92 12.57
N PHE A 216 -21.16 -6.71 11.70
CA PHE A 216 -21.26 -5.75 10.58
C PHE A 216 -22.30 -6.14 9.54
N LEU A 217 -22.59 -7.44 9.35
CA LEU A 217 -23.68 -7.90 8.47
C LEU A 217 -25.08 -7.58 9.00
N ARG A 218 -25.22 -7.27 10.30
CA ARG A 218 -26.50 -6.98 10.95
C ARG A 218 -26.81 -5.49 11.08
N ILE A 219 -25.87 -4.62 10.70
CA ILE A 219 -26.01 -3.15 10.67
C ILE A 219 -26.67 -2.74 9.35
#